data_AF-A0A528THJ0-F1
#
_entry.id   AF-A0A528THJ0-F1
#
_cell.length_a   1.000
_cell.length_b   1.000
_cell.length_c   1.000
_cell.angle_alpha   90.00
_cell.angle_beta   90.00
_cell.angle_gamma   90.00
#
_symmetry.space_group_name_H-M   'P 1'
#
loop_
_entity.id
_entity.type
_entity.pdbx_description
1 polymer ?
#
loop_
_entity_poly.entity_id
_entity_poly.type
_entity_poly.pdbx_seq_one_letter_code
_entity_poly.pdbx_strand_id
1 'polypeptide(L)'
;RYVLADLSAKQLLSIADIARDKGVLIFNVGATDDRLREEDCRINVFHIAPTRSMLADALAQYLMVKKWPNWVLLYGSHDEDRLYADALRRAAARFGGQIVAEKEFKDTGT
;
A
#
# COMPACT_ATOMS: atom_id res chain seq x y z
N ARG A 1 6.16 19.66 17.58
CA ARG A 1 5.46 20.28 16.42
C ARG A 1 5.12 19.18 15.44
N TYR A 2 4.04 19.28 14.67
CA TYR A 2 3.67 18.23 13.72
C TYR A 2 3.01 18.78 12.47
N VAL A 3 2.99 17.96 11.42
CA VAL A 3 2.27 18.20 10.16
C VAL A 3 1.51 16.94 9.74
N LEU A 4 0.36 17.14 9.07
CA LEU A 4 -0.34 16.08 8.36
C LEU A 4 0.10 16.14 6.90
N ALA A 5 0.55 15.01 6.35
CA ALA A 5 1.08 14.94 5.01
C ALA A 5 0.26 13.96 4.17
N ASP A 6 -0.42 14.52 3.18
CA ASP A 6 -1.01 13.77 2.06
C ASP A 6 -0.09 13.96 0.85
N LEU A 7 0.98 13.14 0.82
CA LEU A 7 2.07 13.23 -0.14
C LEU A 7 2.40 11.82 -0.63
N SER A 8 2.95 11.71 -1.86
CA SER A 8 3.53 10.44 -2.32
C SER A 8 4.68 9.99 -1.42
N ALA A 9 4.98 8.69 -1.39
CA ALA A 9 6.11 8.16 -0.61
C ALA A 9 7.43 8.87 -0.93
N LYS A 10 7.67 9.18 -2.21
CA LYS A 10 8.88 9.91 -2.64
C LYS A 10 8.96 11.31 -2.02
N GLN A 11 7.88 12.08 -2.08
CA GLN A 11 7.82 13.42 -1.51
C GLN A 11 7.94 13.38 0.01
N LEU A 12 7.26 12.43 0.65
CA LEU A 12 7.32 12.23 2.10
C LEU A 12 8.76 11.98 2.56
N LEU A 13 9.49 11.09 1.89
CA LEU A 13 10.88 10.78 2.20
C LEU A 13 11.81 11.99 1.96
N SER A 14 11.55 12.80 0.92
CA SER A 14 12.37 13.99 0.65
C SER A 14 12.32 15.06 1.75
N ILE A 15 11.28 15.08 2.59
CA ILE A 15 11.14 16.05 3.69
C ILE A 15 11.38 15.43 5.07
N ALA A 16 11.39 14.10 5.18
CA ALA A 16 11.39 13.40 6.47
C ALA A 16 12.62 13.73 7.31
N ASP A 17 13.82 13.71 6.71
CA ASP A 17 15.07 13.96 7.43
C ASP A 17 15.18 15.44 7.88
N ILE A 18 14.78 16.38 7.03
CA ILE A 18 14.75 17.82 7.37
C ILE A 18 13.76 18.08 8.51
N ALA A 19 12.60 17.43 8.48
CA ALA A 19 11.60 17.55 9.55
C ALA A 19 12.12 16.97 10.87
N ARG A 20 12.82 15.84 10.83
CA ARG A 20 13.43 15.19 12.01
C ARG A 20 14.40 16.15 12.68
N ASP A 21 15.32 16.73 11.93
CA ASP A 21 16.36 17.61 12.45
C ASP A 21 15.78 18.89 13.07
N LYS A 22 14.54 19.26 12.68
CA LYS A 22 13.77 20.37 13.26
C LYS A 22 12.82 19.96 14.39
N GLY A 23 12.83 18.70 14.82
CA GLY A 23 11.93 18.19 15.87
C GLY A 23 10.45 18.18 15.46
N VAL A 24 10.17 17.99 14.17
CA VAL A 24 8.81 17.93 13.60
C VAL A 24 8.43 16.48 13.32
N LEU A 25 7.26 16.08 13.83
CA LEU A 25 6.63 14.81 13.51
C LEU A 25 5.80 14.94 12.23
N ILE A 26 5.86 13.93 11.37
CA ILE A 26 5.03 13.86 10.17
C ILE A 26 4.00 12.75 10.35
N PHE A 27 2.72 13.08 10.18
CA PHE A 27 1.65 12.09 10.10
C PHE A 27 1.30 11.84 8.64
N ASN A 28 1.72 10.70 8.11
CA ASN A 28 1.34 10.25 6.77
C ASN A 28 -0.13 9.81 6.79
N VAL A 29 -0.97 10.53 6.04
CA VAL A 29 -2.41 10.27 5.93
C VAL A 29 -2.82 9.74 4.54
N GLY A 30 -1.88 9.59 3.60
CA GLY A 30 -2.19 9.26 2.20
C GLY A 30 -1.33 8.17 1.57
N ALA A 31 -0.01 8.15 1.79
CA ALA A 31 0.87 7.17 1.14
C ALA A 31 0.70 5.77 1.73
N THR A 32 0.38 4.80 0.87
CA THR A 32 0.11 3.40 1.23
C THR A 32 1.29 2.46 0.95
N ASP A 33 2.44 3.00 0.56
CA ASP A 33 3.64 2.23 0.23
C ASP A 33 4.20 1.48 1.45
N ASP A 34 4.27 0.15 1.34
CA ASP A 34 4.78 -0.75 2.38
C ASP A 34 6.21 -0.40 2.82
N ARG A 35 7.07 0.00 1.86
CA ARG A 35 8.45 0.42 2.13
C ARG A 35 8.59 1.50 3.20
N LEU A 36 7.60 2.38 3.35
CA LEU A 36 7.62 3.43 4.37
C LEU A 36 7.58 2.88 5.80
N ARG A 37 7.15 1.63 5.99
CA ARG A 37 7.13 0.92 7.27
C ARG A 37 8.22 -0.15 7.37
N GLU A 38 9.03 -0.30 6.33
CA GLU A 38 10.04 -1.34 6.19
C GLU A 38 11.40 -0.70 5.87
N GLU A 39 11.95 -0.89 4.67
CA GLU A 39 13.29 -0.46 4.27
C GLU A 39 13.50 1.06 4.35
N ASP A 40 12.44 1.84 4.13
CA ASP A 40 12.46 3.30 4.13
C ASP A 40 11.85 3.91 5.39
N CYS A 41 11.72 3.13 6.47
CA CYS A 41 11.18 3.62 7.72
C CYS A 41 11.96 4.84 8.25
N ARG A 42 11.23 5.82 8.79
CA ARG A 42 11.79 7.02 9.42
C ARG A 42 11.16 7.21 10.79
N ILE A 43 12.01 7.41 11.81
CA ILE A 43 11.59 7.49 13.21
C ILE A 43 10.60 8.63 13.52
N ASN A 44 10.57 9.68 12.69
CA ASN A 44 9.68 10.83 12.86
C ASN A 44 8.44 10.80 11.93
N VAL A 45 8.20 9.68 11.23
CA VAL A 45 7.04 9.50 10.34
C VAL A 45 6.09 8.49 10.97
N PHE A 46 4.86 8.93 11.24
CA PHE A 46 3.80 8.11 11.81
C PHE A 46 2.73 7.87 10.74
N HIS A 47 2.31 6.62 10.57
CA HIS A 47 1.39 6.21 9.52
C HIS A 47 -0.04 6.08 10.03
N ILE A 48 -0.92 6.94 9.54
CA ILE A 48 -2.36 6.84 9.75
C ILE A 48 -2.99 6.02 8.62
N ALA A 49 -2.58 6.24 7.37
CA ALA A 49 -3.02 5.44 6.23
C ALA A 49 -2.47 4.00 6.34
N PRO A 50 -3.31 2.96 6.12
CA PRO A 50 -2.86 1.58 6.04
C PRO A 50 -1.99 1.34 4.80
N THR A 51 -1.07 0.38 4.83
CA THR A 51 -0.31 0.00 3.64
C THR A 51 -1.15 -0.82 2.67
N ARG A 52 -0.69 -0.97 1.42
CA ARG A 52 -1.31 -1.87 0.43
C ARG A 52 -1.46 -3.29 0.98
N SER A 53 -0.45 -3.80 1.69
CA SER A 53 -0.52 -5.12 2.34
C SER A 53 -1.62 -5.22 3.40
N MET A 54 -1.79 -4.21 4.24
CA MET A 54 -2.83 -4.20 5.27
C MET A 54 -4.23 -4.17 4.66
N LEU A 55 -4.41 -3.36 3.61
CA LEU A 55 -5.67 -3.30 2.86
C LEU A 55 -5.98 -4.63 2.16
N ALA A 56 -4.99 -5.23 1.50
CA ALA A 56 -5.12 -6.52 0.84
C ALA A 56 -5.46 -7.64 1.83
N ASP A 57 -4.81 -7.65 3.01
CA ASP A 57 -5.09 -8.62 4.08
C ASP A 57 -6.53 -8.46 4.60
N ALA A 58 -6.99 -7.23 4.79
CA ALA A 58 -8.36 -6.97 5.24
C ALA A 58 -9.40 -7.44 4.21
N LEU A 59 -9.17 -7.16 2.92
CA LEU A 59 -10.03 -7.62 1.84
C LEU A 59 -10.05 -9.15 1.77
N ALA A 60 -8.89 -9.80 1.80
CA ALA A 60 -8.77 -11.25 1.78
C ALA A 60 -9.56 -11.91 2.92
N GLN A 61 -9.37 -11.41 4.15
CA GLN A 61 -10.11 -11.89 5.33
C GLN A 61 -11.63 -11.71 5.15
N TYR A 62 -12.07 -10.57 4.64
CA TYR A 62 -13.48 -10.34 4.35
C TYR A 62 -14.02 -11.33 3.31
N LEU A 63 -13.31 -11.57 2.20
CA LEU A 63 -13.72 -12.52 1.17
C LEU A 63 -13.80 -13.96 1.71
N MET A 64 -12.92 -14.33 2.65
CA MET A 64 -13.00 -15.64 3.31
C MET A 64 -14.23 -15.76 4.21
N VAL A 65 -14.58 -14.71 4.97
CA VAL A 65 -15.84 -14.66 5.72
C VAL A 65 -17.05 -14.83 4.82
N LYS A 66 -16.99 -14.29 3.59
CA LYS A 66 -18.04 -14.44 2.58
C LYS A 66 -18.04 -15.79 1.87
N LYS A 67 -17.08 -16.68 2.15
CA LYS A 67 -16.87 -17.95 1.46
C LYS A 67 -16.64 -17.77 -0.05
N TRP A 68 -15.88 -16.74 -0.42
CA TRP A 68 -15.50 -16.46 -1.81
C TRP A 68 -14.00 -16.73 -2.01
N PRO A 69 -13.55 -17.99 -2.13
CA PRO A 69 -12.14 -18.31 -2.24
C PRO A 69 -11.56 -18.08 -3.62
N ASN A 70 -12.37 -18.12 -4.69
CA ASN A 70 -11.89 -18.00 -6.07
C ASN A 70 -11.97 -16.56 -6.56
N TRP A 71 -10.83 -15.97 -6.93
CA TRP A 71 -10.72 -14.55 -7.29
C TRP A 71 -10.24 -14.39 -8.73
N VAL A 72 -10.76 -13.37 -9.41
CA VAL A 72 -10.16 -12.85 -10.64
C VAL A 72 -9.43 -11.56 -10.29
N LEU A 73 -8.15 -11.47 -10.62
CA LEU A 73 -7.34 -10.28 -10.37
C LEU A 73 -7.20 -9.44 -11.64
N LEU A 74 -7.78 -8.25 -11.61
CA LEU A 74 -7.56 -7.21 -12.61
C LEU A 74 -6.67 -6.12 -11.99
N TYR A 75 -5.62 -5.73 -12.70
CA TYR A 75 -4.69 -4.70 -12.22
C TYR A 75 -4.24 -3.79 -13.36
N GLY A 76 -3.92 -2.54 -13.05
CA GLY A 76 -3.45 -1.55 -14.02
C GLY A 76 -1.96 -1.69 -14.37
N SER A 77 -1.50 -0.92 -15.35
CA SER A 77 -0.11 -0.99 -15.84
C SER A 77 0.91 -0.19 -15.05
N HIS A 78 0.49 0.69 -14.13
CA HIS A 78 1.41 1.54 -13.37
C HIS A 78 2.10 0.75 -12.25
N ASP A 79 3.26 1.24 -11.79
CA ASP A 79 4.02 0.58 -10.73
C ASP A 79 3.20 0.42 -9.44
N GLU A 80 2.39 1.42 -9.09
CA GLU A 80 1.52 1.37 -7.91
C GLU A 80 0.44 0.30 -8.01
N ASP A 81 -0.09 0.05 -9.22
CA ASP A 81 -1.06 -1.00 -9.50
C ASP A 81 -0.43 -2.38 -9.32
N ARG A 82 0.80 -2.55 -9.83
CA ARG A 82 1.58 -3.79 -9.69
C ARG A 82 1.88 -4.09 -8.23
N LEU A 83 2.29 -3.09 -7.46
CA LEU A 83 2.52 -3.22 -6.02
C LEU A 83 1.27 -3.67 -5.27
N TYR A 84 0.09 -3.14 -5.64
CA TYR A 84 -1.15 -3.57 -5.01
C TYR A 84 -1.57 -4.98 -5.46
N ALA A 85 -1.38 -5.33 -6.73
CA ALA A 85 -1.60 -6.68 -7.24
C ALA A 85 -0.73 -7.70 -6.50
N ASP A 86 0.55 -7.39 -6.25
CA ASP A 86 1.44 -8.24 -5.45
C ASP A 86 0.97 -8.40 -4.01
N ALA A 87 0.50 -7.32 -3.38
CA ALA A 87 -0.10 -7.36 -2.05
C ALA A 87 -1.33 -8.29 -2.00
N LEU A 88 -2.17 -8.27 -3.04
CA LEU A 88 -3.34 -9.14 -3.19
C LEU A 88 -2.95 -10.61 -3.42
N ARG A 89 -1.93 -10.90 -4.25
CA ARG A 89 -1.40 -12.26 -4.44
C ARG A 89 -0.88 -12.84 -3.13
N ARG A 90 -0.10 -12.06 -2.38
CA ARG A 90 0.40 -12.43 -1.05
C ARG A 90 -0.76 -12.70 -0.07
N ALA A 91 -1.76 -11.84 -0.04
CA ALA A 91 -2.92 -12.01 0.82
C ALA A 91 -3.76 -13.25 0.45
N ALA A 92 -3.94 -13.53 -0.85
CA ALA A 92 -4.59 -14.74 -1.35
C ALA A 92 -3.89 -15.99 -0.81
N ALA A 93 -2.57 -16.09 -1.03
CA ALA A 93 -1.77 -17.22 -0.57
C ALA A 93 -1.82 -17.37 0.96
N ARG A 94 -1.80 -16.26 1.70
CA ARG A 94 -1.83 -16.26 3.17
C ARG A 94 -3.16 -16.70 3.77
N PHE A 95 -4.29 -16.29 3.18
CA PHE A 95 -5.62 -16.52 3.75
C PHE A 95 -6.43 -17.63 3.07
N GLY A 96 -5.86 -18.30 2.06
CA GLY A 96 -6.51 -19.41 1.35
C GLY A 96 -7.39 -18.97 0.17
N GLY A 97 -7.16 -17.77 -0.36
CA GLY A 97 -7.71 -17.34 -1.64
C GLY A 97 -6.95 -17.97 -2.81
N GLN A 98 -7.67 -18.35 -3.86
CA GLN A 98 -7.13 -18.86 -5.11
C GLN A 98 -7.43 -17.86 -6.23
N ILE A 99 -6.39 -17.29 -6.81
CA ILE A 99 -6.54 -16.46 -8.00
C ILE A 99 -6.67 -17.40 -9.21
N VAL A 100 -7.84 -17.41 -9.83
CA VAL A 100 -8.18 -18.32 -10.93
C VAL A 100 -7.94 -17.71 -12.32
N ALA A 101 -7.79 -16.38 -12.39
CA ALA A 101 -7.41 -15.66 -13.60
C ALA A 101 -6.80 -14.31 -13.23
N GLU A 102 -5.85 -13.85 -14.05
CA GLU A 102 -5.24 -12.53 -13.94
C GLU A 102 -5.24 -11.82 -15.29
N LYS A 103 -5.47 -10.51 -15.29
CA LYS A 103 -5.35 -9.68 -16.49
C LYS A 103 -4.87 -8.28 -16.15
N GLU A 104 -3.81 -7.86 -16.83
CA GLU A 104 -3.37 -6.47 -16.83
C GLU A 104 -4.29 -5.65 -17.74
N PHE A 105 -4.80 -4.54 -17.23
CA PHE A 105 -5.44 -3.51 -18.01
C PHE A 105 -4.41 -2.41 -18.31
N LYS A 106 -3.79 -2.50 -19.48
CA LYS A 106 -2.77 -1.56 -19.89
C LYS A 106 -3.40 -0.22 -20.27
N ASP A 107 -3.05 0.82 -19.54
CA ASP A 107 -3.38 2.18 -19.93
C ASP A 107 -2.48 2.59 -21.11
N THR A 108 -3.10 2.93 -22.23
CA THR A 108 -2.42 3.39 -23.45
C THR A 108 -2.40 4.91 -23.58
N GLY A 109 -2.93 5.65 -22.59
CA GLY A 109 -2.79 7.10 -22.48
C GLY A 109 -3.53 7.91 -23.55
N THR A 110 -4.82 7.67 -23.75
CA THR A 110 -5.69 8.63 -24.44
C THR A 110 -6.26 9.65 -23.47
#